data_AF-A0A951E3M6-F1
#
_entry.id   AF-A0A951E3M6-F1
#
_cell.length_a   1.000
_cell.length_b   1.000
_cell.length_c   1.000
_cell.angle_alpha   90.00
_cell.angle_beta   90.00
_cell.angle_gamma   90.00
#
_symmetry.space_group_name_H-M   'P 1'
#
loop_
_entity.id
_entity.type
_entity.pdbx_description
1 polymer ?
#
loop_
_entity_poly.entity_id
_entity_poly.type
_entity_poly.pdbx_seq_one_letter_code
_entity_poly.pdbx_strand_id
1 'polypeptide(L)'
;MKSIAVNEEQLQKIKTCPGFVAALDQSGGSTPKALRQYGIQENAWSSDEEMFTIVHQMRTRIITSPAFNGQRVIGAILFENTMDRQIEDQPTADYLWNVKKVVPFLKVDQGLAAEKDGVQLMKPMPKLGTLLEKAKTNRIFGTKMRSVIKQADEAGIRDIVLQQFEIGQ
;
A
#
# COMPACT_ATOMS: atom_id res chain seq x y z
N MET A 1 12.13 15.04 10.78
CA MET A 1 11.50 14.25 11.85
C MET A 1 9.99 14.37 11.74
N LYS A 2 9.25 13.24 11.73
CA LYS A 2 7.79 13.25 11.92
C LYS A 2 7.55 13.73 13.36
N SER A 3 6.77 14.80 13.57
CA SER A 3 6.44 15.21 14.94
C SER A 3 5.50 14.19 15.55
N ILE A 4 5.59 13.99 16.87
CA ILE A 4 4.67 13.12 17.62
C ILE A 4 3.21 13.56 17.35
N ALA A 5 2.97 14.87 17.32
CA ALA A 5 1.68 15.47 16.99
C ALA A 5 1.09 15.01 15.63
N VAL A 6 1.91 14.93 14.57
CA VAL A 6 1.43 14.45 13.26
C VAL A 6 1.01 12.99 13.32
N ASN A 7 1.71 12.16 14.11
CA ASN A 7 1.33 10.76 14.26
C ASN A 7 0.01 10.60 15.04
N GLU A 8 -0.17 11.40 16.09
CA GLU A 8 -1.40 11.44 16.88
C GLU A 8 -2.61 11.90 16.05
N GLU A 9 -2.46 12.95 15.23
CA GLU A 9 -3.52 13.41 14.33
C GLU A 9 -3.94 12.34 13.31
N GLN A 10 -2.95 11.67 12.71
CA GLN A 10 -3.20 10.56 11.78
C GLN A 10 -3.92 9.40 12.49
N LEU A 11 -3.50 9.05 13.71
CA LEU A 11 -4.14 8.03 14.53
C LEU A 11 -5.58 8.39 14.88
N GLN A 12 -5.84 9.62 15.33
CA GLN A 12 -7.20 10.07 15.63
C GLN A 12 -8.09 10.03 14.40
N LYS A 13 -7.57 10.44 13.23
CA LYS A 13 -8.31 10.37 11.98
C LYS A 13 -8.70 8.93 11.63
N ILE A 14 -7.76 7.99 11.68
CA ILE A 14 -8.03 6.57 11.38
C ILE A 14 -8.98 5.94 12.40
N LYS A 15 -8.92 6.35 13.67
CA LYS A 15 -9.76 5.80 14.73
C LYS A 15 -11.20 6.34 14.70
N THR A 16 -11.40 7.58 14.30
CA THR A 16 -12.67 8.30 14.58
C THR A 16 -13.38 8.85 13.35
N CYS A 17 -12.68 9.16 12.26
CA CYS A 17 -13.31 9.77 11.09
C CYS A 17 -14.06 8.72 10.26
N PRO A 18 -15.31 8.99 9.84
CA PRO A 18 -16.00 8.12 8.90
C PRO A 18 -15.34 8.19 7.52
N GLY A 19 -15.28 7.06 6.82
CA GLY A 19 -14.74 6.99 5.47
C GLY A 19 -14.18 5.63 5.13
N PHE A 20 -13.33 5.57 4.11
CA PHE A 20 -12.68 4.35 3.65
C PHE A 20 -11.22 4.59 3.27
N VAL A 21 -10.48 3.49 3.08
CA VAL A 21 -9.08 3.50 2.66
C VAL A 21 -8.98 3.14 1.18
N ALA A 22 -8.27 3.94 0.40
CA ALA A 22 -8.02 3.68 -1.01
C ALA A 22 -6.78 2.78 -1.18
N ALA A 23 -6.92 1.64 -1.85
CA ALA A 23 -5.81 0.72 -2.10
C ALA A 23 -5.13 1.00 -3.46
N LEU A 24 -3.94 1.60 -3.43
CA LEU A 24 -3.10 1.94 -4.58
C LEU A 24 -1.78 1.14 -4.55
N ASP A 25 -1.82 -0.06 -3.98
CA ASP A 25 -0.66 -0.89 -3.61
C ASP A 25 -0.38 -2.06 -4.56
N GLN A 26 -0.82 -1.97 -5.82
CA GLN A 26 -0.53 -2.99 -6.82
C GLN A 26 1.00 -3.10 -7.01
N SER A 27 1.53 -4.29 -6.79
CA SER A 27 2.94 -4.62 -7.03
C SER A 27 3.19 -4.87 -8.51
N GLY A 28 4.46 -5.00 -8.91
CA GLY A 28 4.86 -5.24 -10.31
C GLY A 28 4.02 -6.31 -11.02
N GLY A 29 3.86 -7.49 -10.43
CA GLY A 29 3.05 -8.56 -11.03
C GLY A 29 1.54 -8.30 -11.14
N SER A 30 1.00 -7.29 -10.45
CA SER A 30 -0.43 -6.91 -10.53
C SER A 30 -0.66 -5.62 -11.32
N THR A 31 0.38 -4.83 -11.57
CA THR A 31 0.32 -3.58 -12.32
C THR A 31 -0.19 -3.76 -13.76
N PRO A 32 0.24 -4.76 -14.57
CA PRO A 32 -0.26 -4.94 -15.93
C PRO A 32 -1.79 -5.07 -15.99
N LYS A 33 -2.37 -5.86 -15.07
CA LYS A 33 -3.82 -6.02 -14.96
C LYS A 33 -4.51 -4.70 -14.61
N ALA A 34 -3.95 -3.92 -13.69
CA ALA A 34 -4.53 -2.63 -13.29
C ALA A 34 -4.49 -1.63 -14.46
N LEU A 35 -3.36 -1.54 -15.17
CA LEU A 35 -3.20 -0.68 -16.35
C LEU A 35 -4.17 -1.08 -17.47
N ARG A 36 -4.32 -2.38 -17.74
CA ARG A 36 -5.29 -2.88 -18.71
C ARG A 36 -6.73 -2.52 -18.36
N GLN A 37 -7.12 -2.66 -17.08
CA GLN A 37 -8.45 -2.24 -16.61
C GLN A 37 -8.65 -0.72 -16.71
N TYR A 38 -7.56 0.04 -16.64
CA TYR A 38 -7.54 1.48 -16.86
C TYR A 38 -7.47 1.88 -18.35
N GLY A 39 -7.44 0.91 -19.27
CA GLY A 39 -7.45 1.12 -20.72
C GLY A 39 -6.07 1.17 -21.40
N ILE A 40 -4.99 0.90 -20.66
CA ILE A 40 -3.62 0.89 -21.20
C ILE A 40 -3.17 -0.55 -21.41
N GLN A 41 -2.89 -0.92 -22.66
CA GLN A 41 -2.49 -2.28 -23.05
C GLN A 41 -1.01 -2.55 -22.74
N GLU A 42 -0.64 -3.83 -22.63
CA GLU A 42 0.71 -4.27 -22.23
C GLU A 42 1.82 -3.93 -23.23
N ASN A 43 1.46 -3.57 -24.47
CA ASN A 43 2.39 -3.08 -25.47
C ASN A 43 2.75 -1.59 -25.32
N ALA A 44 2.23 -0.90 -24.29
CA ALA A 44 2.52 0.52 -24.03
C ALA A 44 3.82 0.76 -23.23
N TRP A 45 4.49 -0.31 -22.79
CA TRP A 45 5.79 -0.25 -22.12
C TRP A 45 6.68 -1.42 -22.57
N SER A 46 7.98 -1.23 -22.52
CA SER A 46 8.99 -2.25 -22.87
C SER A 46 9.85 -2.69 -21.70
N SER A 47 9.70 -2.05 -20.54
CA SER A 47 10.43 -2.38 -19.31
C SER A 47 9.57 -2.18 -18.06
N ASP A 48 10.01 -2.78 -16.95
CA ASP A 48 9.36 -2.60 -15.64
C ASP A 48 9.39 -1.13 -15.19
N GLU A 49 10.46 -0.40 -15.48
CA GLU A 49 10.59 1.02 -15.10
C GLU A 49 9.62 1.91 -15.87
N GLU A 50 9.43 1.64 -17.16
CA GLU A 50 8.40 2.32 -17.97
C GLU A 50 6.99 2.01 -17.44
N MET A 51 6.71 0.73 -17.14
CA MET A 51 5.43 0.32 -16.55
C MET A 51 5.18 1.04 -15.21
N PHE A 52 6.20 1.13 -14.35
CA PHE A 52 6.09 1.82 -13.07
C PHE A 52 5.92 3.33 -13.23
N THR A 53 6.51 3.92 -14.26
CA THR A 53 6.28 5.33 -14.61
C THR A 53 4.83 5.56 -15.03
N ILE A 54 4.27 4.70 -15.88
CA ILE A 54 2.87 4.81 -16.34
C ILE A 54 1.89 4.62 -15.19
N VAL A 55 2.07 3.58 -14.35
CA VAL A 55 1.17 3.38 -13.20
C VAL A 55 1.30 4.51 -12.18
N HIS A 56 2.48 5.10 -12.04
CA HIS A 56 2.66 6.29 -11.21
C HIS A 56 1.88 7.47 -11.77
N GLN A 57 1.89 7.72 -13.08
CA GLN A 57 1.05 8.76 -13.70
C GLN A 57 -0.45 8.52 -13.45
N MET A 58 -0.92 7.26 -13.55
CA MET A 58 -2.30 6.89 -13.20
C MET A 58 -2.61 7.22 -11.73
N ARG A 59 -1.74 6.81 -10.80
CA ARG A 59 -1.90 7.08 -9.36
C ARG A 59 -1.88 8.57 -9.05
N THR A 60 -0.97 9.32 -9.67
CA THR A 60 -0.91 10.78 -9.57
C THR A 60 -2.23 11.40 -10.01
N ARG A 61 -2.76 11.04 -11.18
CA ARG A 61 -4.07 11.54 -11.66
C ARG A 61 -5.20 11.26 -10.66
N ILE A 62 -5.22 10.05 -10.06
CA ILE A 62 -6.22 9.68 -9.05
C ILE A 62 -6.07 10.55 -7.80
N ILE A 63 -4.85 10.68 -7.27
CA ILE A 63 -4.58 11.39 -6.02
C ILE A 63 -4.78 12.90 -6.17
N THR A 64 -4.37 13.50 -7.29
CA THR A 64 -4.51 14.95 -7.51
C THR A 64 -5.95 15.36 -7.82
N SER A 65 -6.81 14.43 -8.23
CA SER A 65 -8.25 14.68 -8.44
C SER A 65 -8.89 15.41 -7.25
N PRO A 66 -9.78 16.40 -7.48
CA PRO A 66 -10.53 17.07 -6.40
C PRO A 66 -11.40 16.10 -5.59
N ALA A 67 -11.84 14.99 -6.22
CA ALA A 67 -12.63 13.96 -5.55
C ALA A 67 -11.81 13.14 -4.54
N PHE A 68 -10.48 13.09 -4.69
CA PHE A 68 -9.60 12.39 -3.77
C PHE A 68 -9.15 13.33 -2.67
N ASN A 69 -9.90 13.34 -1.57
CA ASN A 69 -9.63 14.20 -0.42
C ASN A 69 -10.01 13.51 0.90
N GLY A 70 -9.50 14.07 1.99
CA GLY A 70 -9.61 13.55 3.34
C GLY A 70 -11.03 13.54 3.95
N GLN A 71 -12.07 13.96 3.24
CA GLN A 71 -13.45 13.92 3.74
C GLN A 71 -14.05 12.51 3.71
N ARG A 72 -13.74 11.73 2.67
CA ARG A 72 -14.23 10.34 2.50
C ARG A 72 -13.12 9.32 2.38
N VAL A 73 -11.99 9.70 1.78
CA VAL A 73 -10.79 8.86 1.71
C VAL A 73 -9.92 9.19 2.91
N ILE A 74 -10.00 8.39 3.97
CA ILE A 74 -9.29 8.69 5.23
C ILE A 74 -7.86 8.15 5.23
N GLY A 75 -7.57 7.16 4.38
CA GLY A 75 -6.23 6.61 4.20
C GLY A 75 -5.98 6.14 2.76
N ALA A 76 -4.72 5.96 2.41
CA ALA A 76 -4.31 5.41 1.12
C ALA A 76 -3.13 4.45 1.30
N ILE A 77 -3.23 3.25 0.72
CA ILE A 77 -2.17 2.23 0.77
C ILE A 77 -1.33 2.33 -0.49
N LEU A 78 -0.02 2.48 -0.34
CA LEU A 78 0.94 2.65 -1.40
C LEU A 78 1.71 1.37 -1.68
N PHE A 79 2.19 1.24 -2.92
CA PHE A 79 3.29 0.34 -3.25
C PHE A 79 4.63 1.06 -3.02
N GLU A 80 5.69 0.32 -2.70
CA GLU A 80 7.01 0.88 -2.39
C GLU A 80 7.53 1.83 -3.48
N ASN A 81 7.41 1.45 -4.75
CA ASN A 81 7.85 2.31 -5.86
C ASN A 81 7.10 3.66 -5.90
N THR A 82 5.83 3.71 -5.47
CA THR A 82 5.08 4.98 -5.39
C THR A 82 5.45 5.80 -4.15
N MET A 83 5.78 5.15 -3.03
CA MET A 83 6.33 5.83 -1.86
C MET A 83 7.65 6.54 -2.21
N ASP A 84 8.48 5.92 -3.05
CA ASP A 84 9.78 6.47 -3.50
C ASP A 84 9.66 7.62 -4.51
N ARG A 85 8.46 7.89 -5.01
CA ARG A 85 8.20 8.91 -6.04
C ARG A 85 7.49 10.13 -5.45
N GLN A 86 7.43 11.18 -6.27
CA GLN A 86 6.80 12.45 -5.94
C GLN A 86 5.48 12.67 -6.69
N ILE A 87 4.62 13.49 -6.09
CA ILE A 87 3.40 14.06 -6.68
C ILE A 87 3.47 15.57 -6.47
N GLU A 88 3.35 16.34 -7.55
CA GLU A 88 3.45 17.82 -7.52
C GLU A 88 4.68 18.29 -6.73
N ASP A 89 5.85 17.73 -7.09
CA ASP A 89 7.18 18.01 -6.51
C ASP A 89 7.32 17.74 -5.01
N GLN A 90 6.38 16.99 -4.42
CA GLN A 90 6.39 16.58 -3.02
C GLN A 90 6.47 15.06 -2.90
N PRO A 91 7.19 14.52 -1.89
CA PRO A 91 7.13 13.09 -1.58
C PRO A 91 5.68 12.61 -1.45
N THR A 92 5.34 11.47 -2.06
CA THR A 92 3.92 11.05 -2.20
C THR A 92 3.18 10.98 -0.85
N ALA A 93 3.83 10.46 0.19
CA ALA A 93 3.25 10.37 1.53
C ALA A 93 3.01 11.76 2.17
N ASP A 94 3.90 12.71 1.92
CA ASP A 94 3.75 14.09 2.38
C ASP A 94 2.59 14.78 1.66
N TYR A 95 2.49 14.59 0.34
CA TYR A 95 1.38 15.16 -0.44
C TYR A 95 0.02 14.64 0.04
N LEU A 96 -0.08 13.33 0.28
CA LEU A 96 -1.30 12.71 0.82
C LEU A 96 -1.72 13.35 2.14
N TRP A 97 -0.79 13.53 3.08
CA TRP A 97 -1.13 14.08 4.39
C TRP A 97 -1.31 15.61 4.38
N ASN A 98 -0.35 16.34 3.84
CA ASN A 98 -0.29 17.79 3.96
C ASN A 98 -1.32 18.47 3.06
N VAL A 99 -1.51 17.96 1.84
CA VAL A 99 -2.42 18.54 0.83
C VAL A 99 -3.78 17.85 0.87
N LYS A 100 -3.81 16.52 0.79
CA LYS A 100 -5.08 15.79 0.65
C LYS A 100 -5.71 15.42 2.00
N LYS A 101 -5.00 15.54 3.11
CA LYS A 101 -5.44 15.11 4.45
C LYS A 101 -5.84 13.63 4.50
N VAL A 102 -5.09 12.79 3.77
CA VAL A 102 -5.25 11.34 3.67
C VAL A 102 -4.05 10.67 4.35
N VAL A 103 -4.30 9.68 5.22
CA VAL A 103 -3.24 9.01 5.97
C VAL A 103 -2.50 7.98 5.09
N PRO A 104 -1.17 8.06 4.95
CA PRO A 104 -0.43 7.17 4.07
C PRO A 104 -0.06 5.83 4.74
N PHE A 105 -0.35 4.72 4.07
CA PHE A 105 0.03 3.37 4.45
C PHE A 105 0.93 2.75 3.37
N LEU A 106 1.72 1.74 3.74
CA LEU A 106 2.59 1.02 2.81
C LEU A 106 2.27 -0.48 2.80
N LYS A 107 2.12 -1.07 1.61
CA LYS A 107 2.12 -2.52 1.47
C LYS A 107 3.52 -3.07 1.69
N VAL A 108 3.66 -4.04 2.59
CA VAL A 108 4.96 -4.66 2.94
C VAL A 108 5.11 -6.11 2.49
N ASP A 109 4.02 -6.81 2.17
CA ASP A 109 4.09 -8.20 1.71
C ASP A 109 4.79 -8.35 0.35
N GLN A 110 5.60 -9.40 0.22
CA GLN A 110 6.34 -9.76 -1.00
C GLN A 110 5.60 -10.82 -1.84
N GLY A 111 4.27 -10.88 -1.69
CA GLY A 111 3.41 -11.87 -2.32
C GLY A 111 3.26 -13.16 -1.49
N LEU A 112 2.62 -14.15 -2.12
CA LEU A 112 2.14 -15.35 -1.46
C LEU A 112 3.04 -16.56 -1.73
N ALA A 113 3.15 -17.44 -0.75
CA ALA A 113 3.67 -18.79 -0.91
C ALA A 113 2.71 -19.66 -1.73
N ALA A 114 3.17 -20.84 -2.14
CA ALA A 114 2.32 -21.85 -2.75
C ALA A 114 1.18 -22.22 -1.79
N GLU A 115 0.04 -22.61 -2.36
CA GLU A 115 -1.09 -23.06 -1.57
C GLU A 115 -0.73 -24.35 -0.83
N LYS A 116 -1.02 -24.36 0.48
CA LYS A 116 -0.86 -25.51 1.36
C LYS A 116 -1.96 -25.42 2.42
N ASP A 117 -2.56 -26.56 2.76
CA ASP A 117 -3.60 -26.63 3.80
C ASP A 117 -4.74 -25.61 3.57
N GLY A 118 -5.16 -25.47 2.31
CA GLY A 118 -6.26 -24.58 1.90
C GLY A 118 -5.97 -23.06 2.00
N VAL A 119 -4.73 -22.67 2.29
CA VAL A 119 -4.33 -21.27 2.46
C VAL A 119 -3.07 -20.92 1.68
N GLN A 120 -2.82 -19.62 1.52
CA GLN A 120 -1.57 -19.09 0.99
C GLN A 120 -1.01 -18.08 1.99
N LEU A 121 0.03 -18.51 2.71
CA LEU A 121 0.83 -17.66 3.59
C LEU A 121 1.59 -16.61 2.78
N MET A 122 2.07 -15.57 3.44
CA MET A 122 3.00 -14.62 2.86
C MET A 122 4.38 -15.27 2.70
N LYS A 123 5.10 -14.89 1.63
CA LYS A 123 6.51 -15.25 1.48
C LYS A 123 7.34 -14.64 2.62
N PRO A 124 8.47 -15.27 3.02
CA PRO A 124 9.39 -14.67 3.98
C PRO A 124 9.84 -13.26 3.55
N MET A 125 9.95 -12.36 4.52
CA MET A 125 10.31 -10.95 4.30
C MET A 125 11.58 -10.58 5.08
N PRO A 126 12.76 -11.15 4.74
CA PRO A 126 13.99 -10.92 5.51
C PRO A 126 14.44 -9.45 5.56
N LYS A 127 13.96 -8.62 4.61
CA LYS A 127 14.25 -7.18 4.54
C LYS A 127 13.17 -6.30 5.15
N LEU A 128 12.19 -6.86 5.87
CA LEU A 128 11.07 -6.11 6.43
C LEU A 128 11.54 -4.96 7.33
N GLY A 129 12.47 -5.20 8.24
CA GLY A 129 13.00 -4.16 9.14
C GLY A 129 13.56 -2.95 8.38
N THR A 130 14.38 -3.19 7.35
CA THR A 130 14.93 -2.13 6.49
C THR A 130 13.83 -1.37 5.74
N LEU A 131 12.80 -2.08 5.24
CA LEU A 131 11.66 -1.45 4.58
C LEU A 131 10.85 -0.57 5.55
N LEU A 132 10.65 -1.01 6.79
CA LEU A 132 9.95 -0.23 7.82
C LEU A 132 10.71 1.05 8.18
N GLU A 133 12.04 1.01 8.29
CA GLU A 133 12.84 2.21 8.54
C GLU A 133 12.78 3.21 7.37
N LYS A 134 12.79 2.70 6.13
CA LYS A 134 12.55 3.51 4.93
C LYS A 134 11.14 4.13 4.93
N ALA A 135 10.12 3.37 5.31
CA ALA A 135 8.74 3.83 5.41
C ALA A 135 8.58 4.94 6.47
N LYS A 136 9.21 4.77 7.64
CA LYS A 136 9.25 5.80 8.69
C LYS A 136 9.93 7.09 8.20
N THR A 137 11.04 6.96 7.48
CA THR A 137 11.76 8.10 6.90
C THR A 137 10.88 8.86 5.90
N ASN A 138 10.09 8.14 5.11
CA ASN A 138 9.09 8.70 4.19
C ASN A 138 7.75 9.05 4.86
N ARG A 139 7.71 9.12 6.20
CA ARG A 139 6.54 9.52 7.01
C ARG A 139 5.27 8.68 6.78
N ILE A 140 5.42 7.42 6.36
CA ILE A 140 4.32 6.45 6.36
C ILE A 140 3.76 6.30 7.78
N PHE A 141 2.44 6.17 7.91
CA PHE A 141 1.75 6.00 9.19
C PHE A 141 1.69 4.53 9.62
N GLY A 142 1.25 3.67 8.71
CA GLY A 142 1.08 2.25 9.00
C GLY A 142 1.34 1.38 7.78
N THR A 143 1.17 0.08 7.94
CA THR A 143 1.43 -0.88 6.88
C THR A 143 0.19 -1.71 6.55
N LYS A 144 0.26 -2.41 5.43
CA LYS A 144 -0.69 -3.44 5.06
C LYS A 144 0.08 -4.65 4.54
N MET A 145 -0.44 -5.83 4.81
CA MET A 145 0.09 -7.09 4.31
C MET A 145 -1.07 -8.02 3.98
N ARG A 146 -0.88 -8.93 3.01
CA ARG A 146 -1.94 -9.78 2.49
C ARG A 146 -1.52 -11.25 2.48
N SER A 147 -2.32 -12.07 3.14
CA SER A 147 -2.38 -13.52 2.95
C SER A 147 -3.75 -13.93 2.38
N VAL A 148 -3.97 -15.20 2.06
CA VAL A 148 -5.23 -15.68 1.44
C VAL A 148 -5.69 -17.00 2.06
N ILE A 149 -6.99 -17.10 2.36
CA ILE A 149 -7.67 -18.34 2.71
C ILE A 149 -8.56 -18.74 1.53
N LYS A 150 -8.44 -19.99 1.06
CA LYS A 150 -9.27 -20.52 -0.04
C LYS A 150 -10.25 -21.59 0.41
N GLN A 151 -9.92 -22.33 1.46
CA GLN A 151 -10.76 -23.38 2.03
C GLN A 151 -10.96 -23.16 3.51
N ALA A 152 -12.03 -23.75 4.06
CA ALA A 152 -12.31 -23.76 5.49
C ALA A 152 -11.44 -24.81 6.23
N ASP A 153 -10.12 -24.67 6.12
CA ASP A 153 -9.14 -25.51 6.80
C ASP A 153 -8.69 -24.87 8.13
N GLU A 154 -8.96 -25.53 9.25
CA GLU A 154 -8.68 -24.99 10.58
C GLU A 154 -7.18 -24.75 10.81
N ALA A 155 -6.32 -25.67 10.38
CA ALA A 155 -4.88 -25.58 10.58
C ALA A 155 -4.28 -24.45 9.74
N GLY A 156 -4.64 -24.37 8.46
CA GLY A 156 -4.19 -23.31 7.57
C GLY A 156 -4.68 -21.92 8.02
N ILE A 157 -5.93 -21.79 8.47
CA ILE A 157 -6.45 -20.52 9.00
C ILE A 157 -5.69 -20.10 10.26
N ARG A 158 -5.39 -21.05 11.16
CA ARG A 158 -4.57 -20.78 12.35
C ARG A 158 -3.18 -20.27 11.95
N ASP A 159 -2.53 -20.91 10.98
CA ASP A 159 -1.20 -20.51 10.51
C ASP A 159 -1.20 -19.10 9.89
N ILE A 160 -2.27 -18.75 9.14
CA ILE A 160 -2.49 -17.40 8.61
C ILE A 160 -2.55 -16.37 9.74
N VAL A 161 -3.37 -16.63 10.77
CA VAL A 161 -3.55 -15.70 11.89
C VAL A 161 -2.24 -15.55 12.66
N LEU A 162 -1.54 -16.65 12.96
CA LEU A 162 -0.25 -16.62 13.64
C LEU A 162 0.77 -15.77 12.88
N GLN A 163 0.94 -16.01 11.58
CA GLN A 163 1.87 -15.24 10.75
C GLN A 163 1.51 -13.75 10.70
N GLN A 164 0.22 -13.41 10.60
CA GLN A 164 -0.24 -12.02 10.56
C GLN A 164 0.05 -11.28 11.87
N PHE A 165 -0.19 -11.92 13.01
CA PHE A 165 0.08 -11.32 14.32
C PHE A 165 1.57 -11.28 14.66
N GLU A 166 2.36 -12.30 14.29
CA GLU A 166 3.80 -12.30 14.50
C GLU A 166 4.48 -11.14 13.76
N ILE A 167 4.11 -10.89 12.51
CA ILE A 167 4.65 -9.76 11.73
C ILE A 167 4.08 -8.41 12.19
N GLY A 168 2.88 -8.40 12.76
CA GLY A 168 2.19 -7.19 13.19
C GLY A 168 2.69 -6.58 14.52
N GLN A 169 3.52 -7.30 15.26
CA GLN A 169 4.15 -6.83 16.52
C GLN A 169 5.23 -5.78 16.26
#